data_AF-A0A7C5YRI7-F1
#
_entry.id   AF-A0A7C5YRI7-F1
#
_cell.length_a   1.000
_cell.length_b   1.000
_cell.length_c   1.000
_cell.angle_alpha   90.00
_cell.angle_beta   90.00
_cell.angle_gamma   90.00
#
_symmetry.space_group_name_H-M   'P 1'
#
loop_
_entity.id
_entity.type
_entity.pdbx_description
1 polymer ?
#
loop_
_entity_poly.entity_id
_entity_poly.type
_entity_poly.pdbx_seq_one_letter_code
_entity_poly.pdbx_strand_id
1 'polypeptide(L)'
;MKIKILRNMVLGLLGILLAMDLSAGERLDWILKQNPSLVLKSEKSSLEKFRITDFKLKGDVKTRIGSAQVYNAVMEKTIEGVSLKIEELKDNSAIIIYIDLKEGRKDSEMGFWEIMPMGIELDLPKDYPNALSFKMSPFAPPEDKIVPSAGPLLLYNDSFETILISPLDHFLVSLIKQQGTKLQMGLEGDLKTIPENFSHPIIIYFGKGIRASFEGWGEMVRAWHNKERPSAYADVGLSYLGYWTDNGAYYYYNTEKGLNYAETLLKLKEEADRLGVPFGYFQVDSWWYVKSTDKGT
;
A
#
# COMPACT_ATOMS: atom_id res chain seq x y z
N MET A 1 -21.89 26.46 -20.39
CA MET A 1 -20.56 25.92 -20.02
C MET A 1 -20.02 26.42 -18.66
N LYS A 2 -20.88 26.75 -17.67
CA LYS A 2 -20.45 27.23 -16.33
C LYS A 2 -20.99 26.40 -15.15
N ILE A 3 -21.84 25.40 -15.41
CA ILE A 3 -22.51 24.60 -14.36
C ILE A 3 -21.74 23.30 -14.03
N LYS A 4 -20.83 22.84 -14.90
CA LYS A 4 -20.05 21.61 -14.69
C LYS A 4 -18.84 21.79 -13.75
N ILE A 5 -18.32 23.01 -13.61
CA ILE A 5 -17.13 23.30 -12.79
C ILE A 5 -17.49 23.38 -11.30
N LEU A 6 -18.70 23.86 -10.96
CA LEU A 6 -19.13 23.98 -9.56
C LEU A 6 -19.44 22.62 -8.91
N ARG A 7 -19.87 21.63 -9.69
CA ARG A 7 -20.25 20.30 -9.16
C ARG A 7 -19.05 19.44 -8.74
N ASN A 8 -17.89 19.65 -9.35
CA ASN A 8 -16.64 18.96 -8.94
C ASN A 8 -15.95 19.63 -7.75
N MET A 9 -16.13 20.94 -7.54
CA MET A 9 -15.63 21.61 -6.32
C MET A 9 -16.47 21.26 -5.08
N VAL A 10 -17.78 21.10 -5.22
CA VAL A 10 -18.67 20.80 -4.07
C VAL A 10 -18.56 19.34 -3.61
N LEU A 11 -18.26 18.40 -4.53
CA LEU A 11 -17.99 17.00 -4.17
C LEU A 11 -16.59 16.78 -3.56
N GLY A 12 -15.60 17.58 -3.96
CA GLY A 12 -14.26 17.54 -3.34
C GLY A 12 -14.22 18.13 -1.93
N LEU A 13 -15.12 19.07 -1.60
CA LEU A 13 -15.19 19.68 -0.26
C LEU A 13 -16.01 18.86 0.75
N LEU A 14 -16.94 18.01 0.32
CA LEU A 14 -17.72 17.16 1.24
C LEU A 14 -16.99 15.87 1.65
N GLY A 15 -15.97 15.42 0.91
CA GLY A 15 -15.16 14.25 1.27
C GLY A 15 -14.15 14.48 2.40
N ILE A 16 -13.90 15.75 2.77
CA ILE A 16 -12.85 16.14 3.72
C ILE A 16 -13.35 16.16 5.18
N LEU A 17 -14.66 16.07 5.43
CA LEU A 17 -15.22 16.35 6.77
C LEU A 17 -15.53 15.13 7.66
N LEU A 18 -14.96 13.96 7.38
CA LEU A 18 -15.14 12.75 8.19
C LEU A 18 -13.82 12.02 8.48
N ALA A 19 -12.71 12.73 8.61
CA ALA A 19 -11.57 12.17 9.33
C ALA A 19 -11.82 12.31 10.84
N MET A 20 -11.40 11.33 11.64
CA MET A 20 -11.01 11.67 13.01
C MET A 20 -9.85 12.64 12.88
N ASP A 21 -10.14 13.92 13.10
CA ASP A 21 -9.09 14.93 13.09
C ASP A 21 -8.46 14.95 14.48
N LEU A 22 -7.63 13.93 14.76
CA LEU A 22 -6.63 14.08 15.79
C LEU A 22 -5.82 15.31 15.39
N SER A 23 -5.84 16.34 16.24
CA SER A 23 -5.11 17.57 16.03
C SER A 23 -3.60 17.30 15.92
N ALA A 24 -2.88 18.26 15.34
CA ALA A 24 -1.42 18.18 15.28
C ALA A 24 -0.85 17.99 16.71
N GLY A 25 0.01 16.98 16.89
CA GLY A 25 0.51 16.54 18.20
C GLY A 25 -0.20 15.30 18.74
N GLU A 26 -1.53 15.19 18.64
CA GLU A 26 -2.27 14.01 19.12
C GLU A 26 -1.90 12.75 18.32
N ARG A 27 -1.52 12.89 17.05
CA ARG A 27 -1.06 11.77 16.20
C ARG A 27 0.33 11.27 16.59
N LEU A 28 1.22 12.16 17.05
CA LEU A 28 2.53 11.78 17.58
C LEU A 28 2.41 11.09 18.94
N ASP A 29 1.56 11.63 19.81
CA ASP A 29 1.24 11.03 21.11
C ASP A 29 0.65 9.63 20.93
N TRP A 30 -0.21 9.47 19.91
CA TRP A 30 -0.75 8.17 19.54
C TRP A 30 0.34 7.15 19.20
N ILE A 31 1.38 7.53 18.42
CA ILE A 31 2.50 6.62 18.14
C ILE A 31 3.25 6.29 19.43
N LEU A 32 3.62 7.29 20.24
CA LEU A 32 4.38 7.07 21.48
C LEU A 32 3.65 6.12 22.44
N LYS A 33 2.31 6.21 22.52
CA LYS A 33 1.46 5.30 23.30
C LYS A 33 1.62 3.83 22.88
N GLN A 34 2.04 3.55 21.64
CA GLN A 34 2.28 2.19 21.13
C GLN A 34 3.72 1.69 21.38
N ASN A 35 4.50 2.30 22.28
CA ASN A 35 5.87 1.88 22.61
C ASN A 35 6.75 1.62 21.37
N PRO A 36 6.93 2.63 20.50
CA PRO A 36 7.60 2.47 19.22
C PRO A 36 9.07 2.07 19.40
N SER A 37 9.57 1.20 18.53
CA SER A 37 10.98 0.80 18.48
C SER A 37 11.47 0.71 17.04
N LEU A 38 12.67 1.20 16.77
CA LEU A 38 13.36 0.94 15.51
C LEU A 38 13.89 -0.50 15.53
N VAL A 39 13.69 -1.24 14.45
CA VAL A 39 14.20 -2.60 14.25
C VAL A 39 15.30 -2.55 13.19
N LEU A 40 16.48 -3.12 13.50
CA LEU A 40 17.59 -3.22 12.56
C LEU A 40 18.31 -4.56 12.69
N LYS A 41 18.77 -5.11 11.57
CA LYS A 41 19.77 -6.19 11.54
C LYS A 41 21.12 -5.66 12.07
N SER A 42 21.72 -6.35 13.02
CA SER A 42 23.07 -6.09 13.51
C SER A 42 24.12 -6.68 12.56
N GLU A 43 25.38 -6.30 12.72
CA GLU A 43 26.51 -6.93 12.01
C GLU A 43 26.67 -8.41 12.34
N LYS A 44 26.10 -8.88 13.46
CA LYS A 44 26.10 -10.28 13.89
C LYS A 44 24.89 -11.06 13.35
N SER A 45 24.17 -10.51 12.38
CA SER A 45 22.96 -11.08 11.78
C SER A 45 21.82 -11.35 12.77
N SER A 46 21.81 -10.64 13.90
CA SER A 46 20.70 -10.66 14.86
C SER A 46 19.83 -9.42 14.68
N LEU A 47 18.53 -9.50 15.00
CA LEU A 47 17.70 -8.30 15.08
C LEU A 47 17.92 -7.58 16.40
N GLU A 48 18.26 -6.29 16.31
CA GLU A 48 18.32 -5.36 17.43
C GLU A 48 17.13 -4.41 17.38
N LYS A 49 16.64 -4.03 18.56
CA LYS A 49 15.54 -3.10 18.75
C LYS A 49 16.02 -1.92 19.57
N PHE A 50 15.63 -0.72 19.14
CA PHE A 50 16.01 0.52 19.79
C PHE A 50 14.75 1.28 20.12
N ARG A 51 14.42 1.36 21.41
CA ARG A 51 13.21 2.02 21.87
C ARG A 51 13.26 3.50 21.53
N ILE A 52 12.16 4.00 20.97
CA ILE A 52 11.92 5.42 20.75
C ILE A 52 11.18 5.94 21.99
N THR A 53 11.75 6.94 22.63
CA THR A 53 11.27 7.46 23.92
C THR A 53 10.56 8.80 23.79
N ASP A 54 10.85 9.56 22.75
CA ASP A 54 10.29 10.90 22.53
C ASP A 54 10.48 11.35 21.07
N PHE A 55 9.82 12.44 20.68
CA PHE A 55 9.95 13.10 19.39
C PHE A 55 10.27 14.58 19.57
N LYS A 56 11.44 15.02 19.11
CA LYS A 56 11.87 16.42 19.22
C LYS A 56 11.51 17.20 17.96
N LEU A 57 10.66 18.21 18.13
CA LEU A 57 10.33 19.16 17.05
C LEU A 57 11.60 19.80 16.48
N LYS A 58 11.70 19.79 15.16
CA LYS A 58 12.76 20.42 14.38
C LYS A 58 12.32 21.68 13.66
N GLY A 59 11.03 21.78 13.36
CA GLY A 59 10.43 22.94 12.72
C GLY A 59 9.44 22.53 11.64
N ASP A 60 9.17 23.46 10.74
CA ASP A 60 8.25 23.26 9.62
C ASP A 60 8.99 23.00 8.31
N VAL A 61 8.43 22.13 7.49
CA VAL A 61 8.92 21.87 6.12
C VAL A 61 7.78 21.93 5.12
N LYS A 62 8.15 22.21 3.86
CA LYS A 62 7.26 22.00 2.72
C LYS A 62 7.40 20.55 2.25
N THR A 63 6.27 19.86 2.10
CA THR A 63 6.21 18.50 1.58
C THR A 63 5.76 18.51 0.12
N ARG A 64 5.67 17.34 -0.51
CA ARG A 64 5.13 17.20 -1.87
C ARG A 64 3.66 17.59 -1.97
N ILE A 65 2.91 17.52 -0.87
CA ILE A 65 1.45 17.67 -0.83
C ILE A 65 0.98 18.75 0.16
N GLY A 66 1.87 19.67 0.57
CA GLY A 66 1.53 20.76 1.49
C GLY A 66 2.67 21.10 2.43
N SER A 67 2.36 21.17 3.72
CA SER A 67 3.34 21.45 4.78
C SER A 67 3.24 20.46 5.94
N ALA A 68 4.33 20.32 6.68
CA ALA A 68 4.41 19.41 7.81
C ALA A 68 5.26 20.00 8.94
N GLN A 69 4.94 19.61 10.18
CA GLN A 69 5.88 19.70 11.29
C GLN A 69 6.80 18.48 11.29
N VAL A 70 8.09 18.71 11.49
CA VAL A 70 9.11 17.67 11.46
C VAL A 70 9.63 17.38 12.85
N TYR A 71 9.75 16.10 13.17
CA TYR A 71 10.26 15.62 14.44
C TYR A 71 11.36 14.61 14.22
N ASN A 72 12.42 14.68 15.01
CA ASN A 72 13.41 13.61 15.07
C ASN A 72 13.09 12.71 16.27
N ALA A 73 13.12 11.40 16.04
CA ALA A 73 13.01 10.44 17.12
C ALA A 73 14.18 10.57 18.09
N VAL A 74 13.87 10.50 19.37
CA VAL A 74 14.83 10.30 20.44
C VAL A 74 14.81 8.81 20.77
N MET A 75 15.96 8.16 20.57
CA MET A 75 16.12 6.73 20.86
C MET A 75 16.91 6.54 22.14
N GLU A 76 16.67 5.43 22.85
CA GLU A 76 17.43 5.06 24.04
C GLU A 76 18.94 4.91 23.77
N LYS A 77 19.29 4.59 22.52
CA LYS A 77 20.66 4.50 22.03
C LYS A 77 20.72 5.09 20.63
N THR A 78 21.72 5.96 20.41
CA THR A 78 22.01 6.50 19.08
C THR A 78 22.77 5.46 18.25
N ILE A 79 22.44 5.39 16.96
CA ILE A 79 23.05 4.48 16.01
C ILE A 79 23.65 5.34 14.91
N GLU A 80 24.94 5.17 14.65
CA GLU A 80 25.62 5.93 13.62
C GLU A 80 25.01 5.62 12.24
N GLY A 81 24.83 6.67 11.43
CA GLY A 81 24.27 6.54 10.08
C GLY A 81 22.80 6.16 10.01
N VAL A 82 22.08 6.03 11.13
CA VAL A 82 20.64 5.71 11.15
C VAL A 82 19.85 6.79 11.86
N SER A 83 18.77 7.27 11.23
CA SER A 83 17.83 8.19 11.85
C SER A 83 16.38 7.79 11.58
N LEU A 84 15.51 8.17 12.50
CA LEU A 84 14.07 8.14 12.29
C LEU A 84 13.51 9.55 12.43
N LYS A 85 12.77 9.97 11.40
CA LYS A 85 12.13 11.28 11.31
C LYS A 85 10.62 11.08 11.09
N ILE A 86 9.81 11.94 11.68
CA ILE A 86 8.37 12.01 11.42
C ILE A 86 8.04 13.35 10.79
N GLU A 87 7.25 13.32 9.73
CA GLU A 87 6.54 14.47 9.17
C GLU A 87 5.06 14.36 9.52
N GLU A 88 4.57 15.21 10.40
CA GLU A 88 3.14 15.33 10.68
C GLU A 88 2.54 16.37 9.73
N LEU A 89 1.68 15.90 8.82
CA LEU A 89 1.10 16.74 7.79
C LEU A 89 0.08 17.70 8.42
N LYS A 90 0.15 19.00 8.07
CA LYS A 90 -0.78 20.01 8.57
C LYS A 90 -2.13 19.96 7.88
N ASP A 91 -2.10 19.68 6.58
CA ASP A 91 -3.28 19.77 5.70
C ASP A 91 -3.95 18.40 5.45
N ASN A 92 -3.43 17.34 6.06
CA ASN A 92 -3.90 15.97 5.90
C ASN A 92 -3.87 15.26 7.25
N SER A 93 -4.84 14.38 7.51
CA SER A 93 -4.89 13.57 8.74
C SER A 93 -3.90 12.40 8.70
N ALA A 94 -2.62 12.69 8.47
CA ALA A 94 -1.60 11.67 8.31
C ALA A 94 -0.22 12.11 8.84
N ILE A 95 0.57 11.10 9.15
CA ILE A 95 1.97 11.22 9.52
C ILE A 95 2.81 10.31 8.65
N ILE A 96 4.01 10.75 8.30
CA ILE A 96 4.97 9.99 7.51
C ILE A 96 6.20 9.71 8.36
N ILE A 97 6.51 8.44 8.56
CA ILE A 97 7.70 7.97 9.26
C ILE A 97 8.77 7.66 8.21
N TYR A 98 9.94 8.28 8.35
CA TYR A 98 11.11 8.01 7.53
C TYR A 98 12.12 7.25 8.35
N ILE A 99 12.54 6.09 7.86
CA ILE A 99 13.69 5.35 8.37
C ILE A 99 14.84 5.58 7.39
N ASP A 100 15.84 6.35 7.81
CA ASP A 100 16.95 6.78 6.96
C ASP A 100 18.21 5.99 7.29
N LEU A 101 18.88 5.49 6.26
CA LEU A 101 20.20 4.85 6.32
C LEU A 101 21.19 5.63 5.46
N LYS A 102 22.18 6.25 6.10
CA LYS A 102 23.26 6.96 5.41
C LYS A 102 24.21 6.00 4.69
N GLU A 103 24.64 4.95 5.36
CA GLU A 103 25.69 4.02 4.88
C GLU A 103 25.14 2.78 4.15
N GLY A 104 23.81 2.66 4.04
CA GLY A 104 23.17 1.47 3.48
C GLY A 104 23.55 0.21 4.26
N ARG A 105 23.33 -0.96 3.66
CA ARG A 105 23.66 -2.27 4.22
C ARG A 105 23.99 -3.27 3.12
N LYS A 106 25.17 -3.89 3.15
CA LYS A 106 25.61 -4.87 2.13
C LYS A 106 25.16 -6.31 2.40
N ASP A 107 24.78 -6.61 3.63
CA ASP A 107 24.27 -7.92 4.06
C ASP A 107 22.95 -7.71 4.81
N SER A 108 21.87 -7.48 4.08
CA SER A 108 20.54 -7.24 4.64
C SER A 108 19.66 -8.49 4.68
N GLU A 109 20.11 -9.59 4.05
CA GLU A 109 19.30 -10.78 3.89
C GLU A 109 19.11 -11.47 5.24
N MET A 110 17.88 -11.90 5.53
CA MET A 110 17.50 -12.57 6.77
C MET A 110 17.20 -14.07 6.56
N GLY A 111 17.26 -14.55 5.31
CA GLY A 111 16.97 -15.93 4.93
C GLY A 111 15.48 -16.31 4.96
N PHE A 112 14.62 -15.35 5.29
CA PHE A 112 13.16 -15.48 5.21
C PHE A 112 12.54 -14.09 5.03
N TRP A 113 11.79 -13.91 3.95
CA TRP A 113 11.18 -12.62 3.56
C TRP A 113 10.36 -11.95 4.66
N GLU A 114 9.73 -12.72 5.56
CA GLU A 114 8.95 -12.11 6.64
C GLU A 114 9.82 -11.47 7.73
N ILE A 115 11.10 -11.78 7.84
CA ILE A 115 11.98 -11.24 8.88
C ILE A 115 12.54 -9.90 8.40
N MET A 116 12.08 -8.78 9.00
CA MET A 116 12.48 -7.45 8.54
C MET A 116 13.86 -7.06 9.04
N PRO A 117 14.84 -6.79 8.16
CA PRO A 117 16.17 -6.31 8.55
C PRO A 117 16.18 -4.82 8.90
N MET A 118 15.14 -4.09 8.53
CA MET A 118 14.94 -2.69 8.85
C MET A 118 13.46 -2.38 8.92
N GLY A 119 13.00 -1.72 9.99
CA GLY A 119 11.61 -1.32 10.12
C GLY A 119 11.34 -0.59 11.43
N ILE A 120 10.07 -0.30 11.68
CA ILE A 120 9.56 0.16 12.97
C ILE A 120 8.61 -0.91 13.52
N GLU A 121 8.68 -1.11 14.83
CA GLU A 121 7.78 -1.96 15.60
C GLU A 121 6.94 -1.10 16.54
N LEU A 122 5.65 -1.39 16.59
CA LEU A 122 4.66 -0.80 17.49
C LEU A 122 3.97 -1.92 18.29
N ASP A 123 3.47 -1.62 19.48
CA ASP A 123 2.43 -2.42 20.10
C ASP A 123 1.16 -2.36 19.24
N LEU A 124 0.45 -3.49 19.16
CA LEU A 124 -0.85 -3.50 18.52
C LEU A 124 -1.82 -2.56 19.26
N PRO A 125 -2.43 -1.59 18.56
CA PRO A 125 -3.35 -0.65 19.18
C PRO A 125 -4.60 -1.37 19.69
N LYS A 126 -4.69 -1.57 21.01
CA LYS A 126 -5.81 -2.28 21.64
C LYS A 126 -7.17 -1.61 21.40
N ASP A 127 -7.15 -0.31 21.15
CA ASP A 127 -8.33 0.52 20.89
C ASP A 127 -8.93 0.24 19.48
N TYR A 128 -8.23 -0.53 18.63
CA TYR A 128 -8.61 -0.87 17.25
C TYR A 128 -8.54 -2.39 17.02
N PRO A 129 -9.53 -3.16 17.51
CA PRO A 129 -9.45 -4.62 17.55
C PRO A 129 -9.64 -5.29 16.18
N ASN A 130 -10.21 -4.60 15.20
CA ASN A 130 -10.52 -5.16 13.90
C ASN A 130 -9.46 -4.76 12.86
N ALA A 131 -9.20 -5.65 11.91
CA ALA A 131 -8.25 -5.42 10.83
C ALA A 131 -8.84 -5.73 9.46
N LEU A 132 -8.31 -5.07 8.43
CA LEU A 132 -8.46 -5.44 7.04
C LEU A 132 -7.08 -5.34 6.39
N SER A 133 -6.54 -6.48 5.98
CA SER A 133 -5.27 -6.62 5.25
C SER A 133 -5.50 -7.34 3.92
N PHE A 134 -4.45 -7.51 3.12
CA PHE A 134 -4.52 -8.14 1.82
C PHE A 134 -3.42 -9.18 1.68
N LYS A 135 -3.78 -10.42 1.37
CA LYS A 135 -2.81 -11.51 1.24
C LYS A 135 -1.87 -11.26 0.07
N MET A 136 -0.58 -11.57 0.22
CA MET A 136 0.35 -11.64 -0.90
C MET A 136 0.10 -12.91 -1.71
N SER A 137 -0.94 -12.88 -2.54
CA SER A 137 -1.28 -13.93 -3.51
C SER A 137 -1.90 -13.27 -4.75
N PRO A 138 -2.13 -14.01 -5.86
CA PRO A 138 -2.84 -13.47 -7.01
C PRO A 138 -4.14 -12.76 -6.59
N PHE A 139 -4.37 -11.57 -7.15
CA PHE A 139 -5.50 -10.67 -6.85
C PHE A 139 -5.57 -10.10 -5.43
N ALA A 140 -4.59 -10.39 -4.57
CA ALA A 140 -4.47 -9.87 -3.22
C ALA A 140 -5.80 -9.89 -2.42
N PRO A 141 -6.36 -11.08 -2.16
CA PRO A 141 -7.66 -11.19 -1.50
C PRO A 141 -7.63 -10.53 -0.11
N PRO A 142 -8.74 -9.86 0.28
CA PRO A 142 -8.83 -9.23 1.59
C PRO A 142 -8.92 -10.27 2.71
N GLU A 143 -8.35 -9.94 3.85
CA GLU A 143 -8.34 -10.74 5.08
C GLU A 143 -8.79 -9.87 6.25
N ASP A 144 -9.65 -10.39 7.12
CA ASP A 144 -10.17 -9.72 8.33
C ASP A 144 -9.22 -9.75 9.54
N LYS A 145 -7.96 -10.09 9.27
CA LYS A 145 -6.86 -10.22 10.21
C LYS A 145 -5.58 -9.66 9.59
N ILE A 146 -4.60 -9.35 10.42
CA ILE A 146 -3.29 -8.92 9.95
C ILE A 146 -2.57 -10.13 9.37
N VAL A 147 -2.37 -10.11 8.04
CA VAL A 147 -1.48 -11.05 7.34
C VAL A 147 -0.23 -10.31 6.85
N PRO A 148 0.93 -10.97 6.76
CA PRO A 148 2.11 -10.41 6.10
C PRO A 148 1.76 -9.89 4.70
N SER A 149 2.01 -8.60 4.46
CA SER A 149 1.64 -7.95 3.21
C SER A 149 2.48 -6.72 2.88
N ALA A 150 2.70 -6.48 1.58
CA ALA A 150 3.19 -5.21 1.05
C ALA A 150 2.06 -4.18 0.84
N GLY A 151 0.79 -4.59 0.95
CA GLY A 151 -0.39 -3.76 0.81
C GLY A 151 -0.72 -2.93 2.05
N PRO A 152 -1.71 -2.02 1.96
CA PRO A 152 -2.16 -1.24 3.11
C PRO A 152 -2.83 -2.13 4.16
N LEU A 153 -2.58 -1.85 5.43
CA LEU A 153 -3.28 -2.40 6.59
C LEU A 153 -4.25 -1.37 7.14
N LEU A 154 -5.53 -1.71 7.25
CA LEU A 154 -6.51 -0.90 7.97
C LEU A 154 -6.80 -1.52 9.33
N LEU A 155 -6.67 -0.75 10.40
CA LEU A 155 -7.16 -1.07 11.74
C LEU A 155 -8.38 -0.22 12.04
N TYR A 156 -9.41 -0.79 12.68
CA TYR A 156 -10.64 -0.06 12.99
C TYR A 156 -11.34 -0.55 14.26
N ASN A 157 -12.16 0.30 14.85
CA ASN A 157 -13.01 -0.02 16.00
C ASN A 157 -14.50 0.01 15.66
N ASP A 158 -15.35 -0.29 16.64
CA ASP A 158 -16.81 -0.38 16.45
C ASP A 158 -17.47 0.98 16.16
N SER A 159 -16.77 2.09 16.44
CA SER A 159 -17.18 3.44 16.05
C SER A 159 -16.72 3.83 14.64
N PHE A 160 -16.10 2.88 13.91
CA PHE A 160 -15.46 3.06 12.62
C PHE A 160 -14.38 4.14 12.62
N GLU A 161 -13.76 4.39 13.75
CA GLU A 161 -12.49 5.11 13.80
C GLU A 161 -11.43 4.21 13.18
N THR A 162 -10.59 4.76 12.31
CA THR A 162 -9.66 3.96 11.51
C THR A 162 -8.25 4.49 11.55
N ILE A 163 -7.29 3.56 11.48
CA ILE A 163 -5.89 3.84 11.20
C ILE A 163 -5.49 3.00 9.99
N LEU A 164 -5.12 3.65 8.88
CA LEU A 164 -4.62 2.99 7.69
C LEU A 164 -3.11 3.18 7.62
N ILE A 165 -2.37 2.09 7.53
CA ILE A 165 -0.92 2.08 7.50
C ILE A 165 -0.45 1.46 6.20
N SER A 166 0.47 2.10 5.49
CA SER A 166 1.05 1.57 4.26
C SER A 166 2.49 2.04 4.08
N PRO A 167 3.27 1.36 3.23
CA PRO A 167 4.42 2.00 2.60
C PRO A 167 3.94 3.24 1.84
N LEU A 168 4.74 4.30 1.83
CA LEU A 168 4.51 5.47 0.97
C LEU A 168 5.36 5.39 -0.31
N ASP A 169 6.41 4.58 -0.29
CA ASP A 169 7.29 4.27 -1.42
C ASP A 169 7.91 2.87 -1.21
N HIS A 170 8.70 2.39 -2.17
CA HIS A 170 9.37 1.08 -2.12
C HIS A 170 8.38 -0.09 -1.96
N PHE A 171 7.17 0.04 -2.51
CA PHE A 171 6.04 -0.88 -2.30
C PHE A 171 6.41 -2.36 -2.48
N LEU A 172 7.21 -2.68 -3.50
CA LEU A 172 7.53 -4.07 -3.85
C LEU A 172 8.47 -4.76 -2.87
N VAL A 173 9.17 -4.01 -2.02
CA VAL A 173 10.15 -4.53 -1.06
C VAL A 173 9.77 -4.20 0.38
N SER A 174 8.53 -3.76 0.59
CA SER A 174 8.00 -3.38 1.89
C SER A 174 7.14 -4.49 2.46
N LEU A 175 7.09 -4.56 3.79
CA LEU A 175 6.32 -5.55 4.52
C LEU A 175 5.67 -4.92 5.74
N ILE A 176 4.39 -5.22 5.94
CA ILE A 176 3.64 -5.03 7.18
C ILE A 176 3.27 -6.42 7.69
N LYS A 177 3.52 -6.71 8.97
CA LYS A 177 3.11 -7.97 9.59
C LYS A 177 2.84 -7.82 11.08
N GLN A 178 2.13 -8.79 11.63
CA GLN A 178 1.97 -8.96 13.06
C GLN A 178 2.94 -10.04 13.59
N GLN A 179 3.59 -9.76 14.73
CA GLN A 179 4.37 -10.72 15.50
C GLN A 179 3.89 -10.73 16.95
N GLY A 180 3.04 -11.69 17.32
CA GLY A 180 2.42 -11.70 18.65
C GLY A 180 1.56 -10.45 18.87
N THR A 181 1.88 -9.65 19.89
CA THR A 181 1.21 -8.38 20.20
C THR A 181 1.84 -7.17 19.51
N LYS A 182 2.80 -7.40 18.60
CA LYS A 182 3.55 -6.34 17.92
C LYS A 182 3.12 -6.23 16.47
N LEU A 183 3.05 -5.00 15.99
CA LEU A 183 2.93 -4.65 14.57
C LEU A 183 4.30 -4.21 14.08
N GLN A 184 4.78 -4.81 12.99
CA GLN A 184 6.04 -4.44 12.35
C GLN A 184 5.78 -3.93 10.94
N MET A 185 6.55 -2.95 10.52
CA MET A 185 6.50 -2.37 9.19
C MET A 185 7.86 -1.86 8.75
N GLY A 186 8.28 -2.26 7.56
CA GLY A 186 9.65 -2.03 7.09
C GLY A 186 9.94 -2.76 5.79
N LEU A 187 11.21 -3.11 5.58
CA LEU A 187 11.65 -3.84 4.40
C LEU A 187 11.53 -5.36 4.59
N GLU A 188 11.29 -6.09 3.51
CA GLU A 188 11.31 -7.56 3.53
C GLU A 188 12.72 -8.14 3.74
N GLY A 189 12.76 -9.40 4.19
CA GLY A 189 13.98 -10.12 4.57
C GLY A 189 14.81 -10.70 3.44
N ASP A 190 14.30 -10.75 2.21
CA ASP A 190 15.04 -11.32 1.06
C ASP A 190 15.95 -10.28 0.38
N LEU A 191 15.93 -9.04 0.86
CA LEU A 191 16.82 -7.99 0.36
C LEU A 191 18.27 -8.31 0.71
N LYS A 192 19.10 -8.52 -0.32
CA LYS A 192 20.54 -8.73 -0.14
C LYS A 192 21.24 -7.47 0.32
N THR A 193 20.89 -6.34 -0.30
CA THR A 193 21.54 -5.04 -0.05
C THR A 193 20.50 -3.93 0.06
N ILE A 194 20.73 -2.99 0.96
CA ILE A 194 20.05 -1.69 1.01
C ILE A 194 21.07 -0.62 0.61
N PRO A 195 20.78 0.26 -0.35
CA PRO A 195 21.76 1.22 -0.85
C PRO A 195 22.13 2.29 0.19
N GLU A 196 23.25 2.97 -0.02
CA GLU A 196 23.63 4.17 0.73
C GLU A 196 22.61 5.30 0.50
N ASN A 197 22.47 6.19 1.48
CA ASN A 197 21.51 7.31 1.47
C ASN A 197 20.06 6.88 1.17
N PHE A 198 19.66 5.72 1.69
CA PHE A 198 18.33 5.17 1.53
C PHE A 198 17.36 5.75 2.56
N SER A 199 16.12 5.96 2.16
CA SER A 199 15.04 6.39 3.05
C SER A 199 13.80 5.55 2.78
N HIS A 200 13.25 4.94 3.82
CA HIS A 200 12.01 4.16 3.73
C HIS A 200 10.84 4.95 4.35
N PRO A 201 9.94 5.53 3.53
CA PRO A 201 8.80 6.26 4.04
C PRO A 201 7.60 5.33 4.25
N ILE A 202 7.05 5.37 5.45
CA ILE A 202 5.82 4.67 5.87
C ILE A 202 4.80 5.72 6.24
N ILE A 203 3.55 5.55 5.82
CA ILE A 203 2.47 6.49 6.10
C ILE A 203 1.43 5.88 7.02
N ILE A 204 0.99 6.65 8.00
CA ILE A 204 -0.13 6.34 8.89
C ILE A 204 -1.18 7.42 8.67
N TYR A 205 -2.34 7.02 8.17
CA TYR A 205 -3.50 7.86 7.89
C TYR A 205 -4.59 7.60 8.92
N PHE A 206 -5.10 8.66 9.52
CA PHE A 206 -6.16 8.64 10.52
C PHE A 206 -7.47 9.06 9.86
N GLY A 207 -8.54 8.32 10.10
CA GLY A 207 -9.81 8.55 9.42
C GLY A 207 -11.01 8.00 10.18
N LYS A 208 -12.20 8.14 9.58
CA LYS A 208 -13.44 7.53 10.05
C LYS A 208 -14.21 6.93 8.89
N GLY A 209 -14.60 5.67 9.02
CA GLY A 209 -15.24 4.87 7.98
C GLY A 209 -14.24 4.20 7.05
N ILE A 210 -14.35 2.87 6.91
CA ILE A 210 -13.45 2.04 6.09
C ILE A 210 -13.24 2.62 4.68
N ARG A 211 -14.34 2.89 3.97
CA ARG A 211 -14.29 3.40 2.60
C ARG A 211 -13.65 4.79 2.51
N ALA A 212 -14.08 5.71 3.36
CA ALA A 212 -13.58 7.09 3.34
C ALA A 212 -12.07 7.13 3.63
N SER A 213 -11.59 6.28 4.54
CA SER A 213 -10.17 6.17 4.84
C SER A 213 -9.34 5.63 3.67
N PHE A 214 -9.83 4.62 2.94
CA PHE A 214 -9.16 4.16 1.72
C PHE A 214 -9.20 5.20 0.59
N GLU A 215 -10.30 5.93 0.43
CA GLU A 215 -10.41 7.00 -0.57
C GLU A 215 -9.43 8.14 -0.27
N GLY A 216 -9.42 8.65 0.97
CA GLY A 216 -8.54 9.73 1.41
C GLY A 216 -7.05 9.35 1.39
N TRP A 217 -6.70 8.16 1.92
CA TRP A 217 -5.34 7.62 1.79
C TRP A 217 -4.92 7.49 0.32
N GLY A 218 -5.80 6.93 -0.52
CA GLY A 218 -5.50 6.74 -1.94
C GLY A 218 -5.33 8.05 -2.69
N GLU A 219 -6.10 9.09 -2.36
CA GLU A 219 -5.90 10.45 -2.90
C GLU A 219 -4.56 11.03 -2.51
N MET A 220 -4.19 10.89 -1.23
CA MET A 220 -2.91 11.37 -0.71
C MET A 220 -1.71 10.67 -1.35
N VAL A 221 -1.71 9.33 -1.45
CA VAL A 221 -0.63 8.58 -2.10
C VAL A 221 -0.50 8.96 -3.58
N ARG A 222 -1.62 9.15 -4.28
CA ARG A 222 -1.62 9.64 -5.67
C ARG A 222 -1.03 11.04 -5.79
N ALA A 223 -1.46 11.97 -4.94
CA ALA A 223 -0.92 13.33 -4.92
C ALA A 223 0.59 13.35 -4.62
N TRP A 224 1.05 12.52 -3.66
CA TRP A 224 2.46 12.39 -3.31
C TRP A 224 3.36 11.96 -4.47
N HIS A 225 2.82 11.11 -5.35
CA HIS A 225 3.51 10.58 -6.53
C HIS A 225 3.14 11.31 -7.84
N ASN A 226 2.45 12.46 -7.74
CA ASN A 226 1.97 13.24 -8.88
C ASN A 226 1.21 12.37 -9.90
N LYS A 227 0.29 11.55 -9.39
CA LYS A 227 -0.57 10.67 -10.18
C LYS A 227 -2.01 11.17 -10.13
N GLU A 228 -2.66 11.15 -11.29
CA GLU A 228 -4.09 11.38 -11.38
C GLU A 228 -4.83 10.05 -11.45
N ARG A 229 -6.05 10.01 -10.92
CA ARG A 229 -6.93 8.85 -11.13
C ARG A 229 -7.40 8.91 -12.60
N PRO A 230 -7.13 7.90 -13.43
CA PRO A 230 -7.66 7.88 -14.78
C PRO A 230 -9.18 7.81 -14.74
N SER A 231 -9.82 8.28 -15.81
CA SER A 231 -11.26 8.09 -16.00
C SER A 231 -11.63 6.61 -15.88
N ALA A 232 -12.80 6.32 -15.32
CA ALA A 232 -13.39 4.97 -15.39
C ALA A 232 -13.67 4.50 -16.83
N TYR A 233 -13.49 5.39 -17.81
CA TYR A 233 -13.63 5.13 -19.24
C TYR A 233 -12.32 5.49 -20.00
N ALA A 234 -11.17 5.45 -19.34
CA ALA A 234 -9.89 5.86 -19.95
C ALA A 234 -9.37 4.88 -21.00
N ASP A 235 -9.88 3.64 -21.02
CA ASP A 235 -9.46 2.57 -21.92
C ASP A 235 -10.68 1.75 -22.38
N VAL A 236 -10.56 1.05 -23.51
CA VAL A 236 -11.49 0.02 -23.99
C VAL A 236 -11.80 -1.00 -22.90
N GLY A 237 -10.77 -1.49 -22.19
CA GLY A 237 -10.90 -2.48 -21.13
C GLY A 237 -11.79 -2.02 -19.96
N LEU A 238 -11.83 -0.71 -19.72
CA LEU A 238 -12.63 -0.07 -18.67
C LEU A 238 -14.00 0.38 -19.16
N SER A 239 -14.14 0.65 -20.47
CA SER A 239 -15.33 1.26 -21.05
C SER A 239 -16.38 0.27 -21.52
N TYR A 240 -15.99 -0.97 -21.78
CA TYR A 240 -16.85 -1.98 -22.36
C TYR A 240 -16.80 -3.29 -21.57
N LEU A 241 -17.89 -4.06 -21.67
CA LEU A 241 -17.87 -5.46 -21.25
C LEU A 241 -16.93 -6.24 -22.18
N GLY A 242 -15.93 -6.91 -21.62
CA GLY A 242 -15.01 -7.75 -22.38
C GLY A 242 -15.21 -9.24 -22.10
N TYR A 243 -14.81 -10.07 -23.05
CA TYR A 243 -14.67 -11.51 -22.84
C TYR A 243 -13.19 -11.88 -22.74
N TRP A 244 -12.80 -12.53 -21.65
CA TRP A 244 -11.41 -12.93 -21.39
C TRP A 244 -11.25 -14.43 -21.60
N THR A 245 -10.12 -14.83 -22.19
CA THR A 245 -9.78 -16.24 -22.45
C THR A 245 -8.69 -16.76 -21.51
N ASP A 246 -8.52 -16.11 -20.35
CA ASP A 246 -7.57 -16.43 -19.27
C ASP A 246 -7.92 -17.74 -18.54
N ASN A 247 -6.96 -18.28 -17.79
CA ASN A 247 -7.07 -19.38 -16.85
C ASN A 247 -8.36 -19.31 -16.00
N GLY A 248 -9.21 -20.32 -16.18
CA GLY A 248 -10.53 -20.42 -15.56
C GLY A 248 -11.69 -20.06 -16.49
N ALA A 249 -11.44 -19.43 -17.65
CA ALA A 249 -12.45 -19.19 -18.68
C ALA A 249 -12.76 -20.47 -19.47
N TYR A 250 -13.99 -20.57 -20.00
CA TYR A 250 -14.45 -21.76 -20.74
C TYR A 250 -13.62 -22.04 -22.01
N TYR A 251 -13.21 -20.99 -22.73
CA TYR A 251 -12.38 -21.09 -23.93
C TYR A 251 -10.88 -20.88 -23.65
N TYR A 252 -10.42 -21.11 -22.41
CA TYR A 252 -9.00 -21.20 -22.09
C TYR A 252 -8.44 -22.56 -22.55
N TYR A 253 -7.48 -22.54 -23.47
CA TYR A 253 -6.97 -23.74 -24.15
C TYR A 253 -8.06 -24.66 -24.73
N ASN A 254 -9.22 -24.09 -25.08
CA ASN A 254 -10.38 -24.82 -25.54
C ASN A 254 -11.06 -24.07 -26.70
N THR A 255 -11.56 -24.81 -27.67
CA THR A 255 -12.31 -24.28 -28.82
C THR A 255 -13.66 -24.96 -28.93
N GLU A 256 -14.60 -24.31 -29.63
CA GLU A 256 -15.85 -24.96 -29.96
C GLU A 256 -15.60 -26.16 -30.89
N LYS A 257 -16.43 -27.20 -30.79
CA LYS A 257 -16.19 -28.45 -31.50
C LYS A 257 -16.11 -28.22 -33.01
N GLY A 258 -14.97 -28.61 -33.59
CA GLY A 258 -14.73 -28.50 -35.03
C GLY A 258 -14.34 -27.09 -35.50
N LEU A 259 -14.11 -26.16 -34.58
CA LEU A 259 -13.65 -24.80 -34.87
C LEU A 259 -12.25 -24.56 -34.33
N ASN A 260 -11.52 -23.67 -34.99
CA ASN A 260 -10.33 -23.06 -34.41
C ASN A 260 -10.69 -21.91 -33.45
N TYR A 261 -9.70 -21.29 -32.80
CA TYR A 261 -9.94 -20.22 -31.84
C TYR A 261 -10.58 -18.98 -32.46
N ALA A 262 -10.10 -18.54 -33.63
CA ALA A 262 -10.64 -17.35 -34.28
C ALA A 262 -12.12 -17.57 -34.64
N GLU A 263 -12.45 -18.73 -35.20
CA GLU A 263 -13.83 -19.13 -35.49
C GLU A 263 -14.68 -19.24 -34.22
N THR A 264 -14.13 -19.80 -33.14
CA THR A 264 -14.80 -19.90 -31.84
C THR A 264 -15.14 -18.52 -31.29
N LEU A 265 -14.20 -17.58 -31.28
CA LEU A 265 -14.42 -16.21 -30.78
C LEU A 265 -15.41 -15.43 -31.64
N LEU A 266 -15.38 -15.61 -32.96
CA LEU A 266 -16.36 -15.00 -33.86
C LEU A 266 -17.77 -15.54 -33.59
N LYS A 267 -17.95 -16.86 -33.46
CA LYS A 267 -19.25 -17.45 -33.11
C LYS A 267 -19.73 -17.03 -31.73
N LEU A 268 -18.81 -16.95 -30.76
CA LEU A 268 -19.11 -16.43 -29.43
C LEU A 268 -19.62 -15.00 -29.50
N LYS A 269 -19.02 -14.14 -30.35
CA LYS A 269 -19.50 -12.77 -30.56
C LYS A 269 -20.89 -12.73 -31.18
N GLU A 270 -21.12 -13.52 -32.24
CA GLU A 270 -22.42 -13.62 -32.90
C GLU A 270 -23.52 -14.06 -31.91
N GLU A 271 -23.24 -15.06 -31.10
CA GLU A 271 -24.18 -15.54 -30.08
C GLU A 271 -24.40 -14.50 -28.98
N ALA A 272 -23.34 -13.83 -28.52
CA ALA A 272 -23.46 -12.76 -27.55
C ALA A 272 -24.35 -11.63 -28.07
N ASP A 273 -24.17 -11.22 -29.33
CA ASP A 273 -25.01 -10.21 -29.99
C ASP A 273 -26.47 -10.67 -30.09
N ARG A 274 -26.71 -11.93 -30.47
CA ARG A 274 -28.05 -12.52 -30.53
C ARG A 274 -28.74 -12.52 -29.15
N LEU A 275 -27.98 -12.73 -28.09
CA LEU A 275 -28.45 -12.71 -26.70
C LEU A 275 -28.50 -11.29 -26.10
N GLY A 276 -28.07 -10.26 -26.84
CA GLY A 276 -28.04 -8.89 -26.36
C GLY A 276 -26.95 -8.61 -25.33
N VAL A 277 -25.87 -9.40 -25.32
CA VAL A 277 -24.68 -9.21 -24.48
C VAL A 277 -23.63 -8.42 -25.26
N PRO A 278 -23.40 -7.12 -24.95
CA PRO A 278 -22.64 -6.23 -25.82
C PRO A 278 -21.14 -6.31 -25.52
N PHE A 279 -20.47 -7.39 -25.93
CA PHE A 279 -19.01 -7.47 -25.84
C PHE A 279 -18.35 -6.40 -26.71
N GLY A 280 -17.55 -5.52 -26.10
CA GLY A 280 -16.80 -4.48 -26.80
C GLY A 280 -15.35 -4.86 -27.11
N TYR A 281 -14.83 -5.93 -26.50
CA TYR A 281 -13.50 -6.46 -26.80
C TYR A 281 -13.35 -7.93 -26.37
N PHE A 282 -12.30 -8.56 -26.90
CA PHE A 282 -11.78 -9.84 -26.44
C PHE A 282 -10.38 -9.65 -25.85
N GLN A 283 -10.12 -10.22 -24.68
CA GLN A 283 -8.76 -10.48 -24.22
C GLN A 283 -8.36 -11.88 -24.67
N VAL A 284 -7.21 -11.97 -25.33
CA VAL A 284 -6.70 -13.19 -25.96
C VAL A 284 -5.47 -13.64 -25.18
N ASP A 285 -5.60 -14.74 -24.43
CA ASP A 285 -4.56 -15.26 -23.54
C ASP A 285 -3.50 -16.09 -24.29
N SER A 286 -2.54 -16.67 -23.57
CA SER A 286 -1.31 -17.34 -24.01
C SER A 286 -1.40 -18.45 -25.06
N TRP A 287 -2.59 -18.76 -25.59
CA TRP A 287 -2.81 -19.72 -26.66
C TRP A 287 -2.56 -19.16 -28.07
N TRP A 288 -2.57 -17.84 -28.29
CA TRP A 288 -2.45 -17.26 -29.64
C TRP A 288 -1.02 -17.01 -30.13
N TYR A 289 -0.03 -16.96 -29.23
CA TYR A 289 1.37 -16.73 -29.59
C TYR A 289 2.21 -18.01 -29.46
N VAL A 290 3.30 -18.07 -30.24
CA VAL A 290 4.23 -19.19 -30.23
C VAL A 290 4.89 -19.30 -28.85
N LYS A 291 4.84 -20.48 -28.27
CA LYS A 291 5.51 -20.78 -27.00
C LYS A 291 6.93 -21.26 -27.26
N SER A 292 7.87 -20.84 -26.41
CA SER A 292 9.20 -21.42 -26.41
C SER A 292 9.13 -22.93 -26.13
N THR A 293 9.91 -23.71 -26.87
CA THR A 293 10.11 -25.14 -26.59
C THR A 293 11.07 -25.37 -25.44
N ASP A 294 11.83 -24.34 -25.05
CA ASP A 294 12.76 -24.41 -23.94
C ASP A 294 11.98 -24.26 -22.64
N LYS A 295 11.78 -25.39 -21.97
CA LYS A 295 11.50 -25.38 -20.54
C LYS A 295 12.79 -24.90 -19.88
N GLY A 296 12.96 -23.59 -19.71
CA GLY A 296 14.09 -23.01 -19.00
C GLY A 296 14.25 -23.72 -17.66
N THR A 297 15.27 -24.58 -17.58
CA THR A 297 15.78 -25.21 -16.36
C THR A 297 16.65 -24.23 -15.61
#